data_AF-A0AAD7D6B3-F1
#
_entry.id   AF-A0AAD7D6B3-F1
#
_cell.length_a   1.000
_cell.length_b   1.000
_cell.length_c   1.000
_cell.angle_alpha   90.00
_cell.angle_beta   90.00
_cell.angle_gamma   90.00
#
_symmetry.space_group_name_H-M   'P 1'
#
loop_
_entity.id
_entity.type
_entity.pdbx_description
1 polymer ?
#
loop_
_entity_poly.entity_id
_entity_poly.type
_entity_poly.pdbx_seq_one_letter_code
_entity_poly.pdbx_strand_id
1 'polypeptide(L)'
;FKYLSCHYSWYARFGEKGNGAPTNIHPDNIRKDHNGRCNFGERLPHQSKEALKNPAEYAGLAEAYTDFFELIRVAFKAYLPDDYDEIRIYAEALPLGASSPAYPFGGFVVNISACSWAHRDEGDKLMCFVIP
;
A
#
# COMPACT_ATOMS: atom_id res chain seq x y z
N PHE A 1 -23.94 11.02 -3.66
CA PHE A 1 -22.75 11.74 -3.17
C PHE A 1 -21.57 10.78 -3.26
N LYS A 2 -20.44 11.17 -3.85
CA LYS A 2 -19.23 10.32 -3.89
C LYS A 2 -18.25 10.91 -2.90
N TYR A 3 -17.98 10.18 -1.81
CA TYR A 3 -16.92 10.54 -0.88
C TYR A 3 -15.59 10.42 -1.59
N LEU A 4 -14.71 11.40 -1.43
CA LEU A 4 -13.42 11.40 -2.10
C LEU A 4 -12.44 10.63 -1.22
N SER A 5 -11.91 9.53 -1.75
CA SER A 5 -10.82 8.78 -1.15
C SER A 5 -9.64 8.78 -2.11
N CYS A 6 -8.49 9.25 -1.64
CA CYS A 6 -7.23 9.21 -2.38
C CYS A 6 -6.30 8.20 -1.71
N HIS A 7 -5.99 7.11 -2.42
CA HIS A 7 -5.15 6.01 -1.91
C HIS A 7 -3.70 6.22 -2.34
N TYR A 8 -2.80 6.47 -1.40
CA TYR A 8 -1.37 6.65 -1.64
C TYR A 8 -0.57 5.53 -0.96
N SER A 9 -0.65 4.33 -1.54
CA SER A 9 -0.09 3.11 -0.96
C SER A 9 0.86 2.38 -1.89
N TRP A 10 1.84 1.73 -1.28
CA TRP A 10 2.62 0.67 -1.88
C TRP A 10 1.91 -0.67 -1.70
N TYR A 11 1.69 -1.36 -2.80
CA TYR A 11 1.13 -2.70 -2.81
C TYR A 11 2.26 -3.71 -2.96
N ALA A 12 2.55 -4.50 -1.92
CA ALA A 12 3.49 -5.62 -1.97
C ALA A 12 2.85 -6.93 -2.45
N ARG A 13 1.70 -6.86 -3.11
CA ARG A 13 0.92 -8.02 -3.55
C ARG A 13 0.98 -8.18 -5.06
N PHE A 14 1.05 -9.44 -5.50
CA PHE A 14 0.75 -9.77 -6.88
C PHE A 14 -0.70 -9.37 -7.18
N GLY A 15 -0.91 -8.45 -8.12
CA GLY A 15 -2.23 -8.09 -8.65
C GLY A 15 -2.92 -9.26 -9.37
N GLU A 16 -2.22 -10.38 -9.57
CA GLU A 16 -2.73 -11.60 -10.15
C GLU A 16 -2.63 -12.78 -9.17
N LYS A 17 -3.69 -13.58 -9.05
CA LYS A 17 -3.66 -14.82 -8.27
C LYS A 17 -2.89 -15.88 -9.03
N GLY A 18 -1.91 -16.53 -8.39
CA GLY A 18 -1.10 -17.61 -8.97
C GLY A 18 -1.78 -18.98 -9.03
N ASN A 19 -3.11 -19.05 -8.89
CA ASN A 19 -3.83 -20.32 -8.87
C ASN A 19 -3.70 -21.03 -10.22
N GLY A 20 -3.16 -22.25 -10.23
CA GLY A 20 -2.92 -23.02 -11.45
C GLY A 20 -1.78 -22.47 -12.32
N ALA A 21 -0.93 -21.59 -11.78
CA ALA A 21 0.23 -21.09 -12.50
C ALA A 21 1.22 -22.24 -12.77
N PRO A 22 1.77 -22.35 -14.00
CA PRO A 22 2.76 -23.37 -14.33
C PRO A 22 4.03 -23.19 -13.49
N THR A 23 4.53 -24.28 -12.93
CA THR A 23 5.72 -24.28 -12.05
C THR A 23 7.05 -24.36 -12.81
N ASN A 24 6.99 -24.67 -14.10
CA ASN A 24 8.14 -24.81 -15.00
C ASN A 24 8.36 -23.59 -15.90
N ILE A 25 7.58 -22.52 -15.73
CA ILE A 25 7.68 -21.29 -16.52
C ILE A 25 7.99 -20.14 -15.56
N HIS A 26 8.97 -19.32 -15.90
CA HIS A 26 9.30 -18.12 -15.12
C HIS A 26 8.06 -17.20 -15.01
N PRO A 27 7.74 -16.63 -13.83
CA PRO A 27 6.55 -15.81 -13.62
C PRO A 27 6.35 -14.69 -14.65
N ASP A 28 7.42 -14.02 -15.09
CA ASP A 28 7.33 -12.97 -16.12
C ASP A 28 6.88 -13.48 -17.50
N ASN A 29 7.10 -14.76 -17.78
CA ASN A 29 6.73 -15.39 -19.05
C ASN A 29 5.32 -15.99 -19.01
N ILE A 30 4.67 -16.03 -17.85
CA ILE A 30 3.31 -16.55 -17.71
C ILE A 30 2.33 -15.58 -18.36
N ARG A 31 1.58 -16.07 -19.35
CA ARG A 31 0.45 -15.35 -19.96
C ARG A 31 -0.84 -16.11 -19.69
N LYS A 32 -1.94 -15.37 -19.47
CA LYS A 32 -3.28 -15.95 -19.37
C LYS A 32 -3.68 -16.51 -20.74
N ASP A 33 -4.32 -17.66 -20.71
CA ASP A 33 -4.91 -18.27 -21.90
C ASP A 33 -6.04 -17.39 -22.48
N HIS A 34 -6.42 -17.63 -23.72
CA HIS A 34 -7.53 -16.96 -24.41
C HIS A 34 -7.43 -15.43 -24.45
N ASN A 35 -6.22 -14.87 -24.58
CA ASN A 35 -5.99 -13.42 -24.65
C ASN A 35 -6.41 -12.64 -23.38
N GLY A 36 -6.45 -13.31 -22.22
CA GLY A 36 -6.75 -12.68 -20.95
C GLY A 36 -5.73 -11.58 -20.60
N ARG A 37 -6.22 -10.43 -20.13
CA ARG A 37 -5.36 -9.33 -19.67
C ARG A 37 -4.44 -9.80 -18.55
N CYS A 38 -3.13 -9.67 -18.77
CA CYS A 38 -2.08 -9.92 -17.80
C CYS A 38 -1.61 -8.60 -17.19
N ASN A 39 -1.67 -8.47 -15.87
CA ASN A 39 -1.21 -7.27 -15.16
C ASN A 39 0.27 -7.41 -14.78
N PHE A 40 1.15 -7.51 -15.78
CA PHE A 40 2.60 -7.70 -15.56
C PHE A 40 3.20 -6.67 -14.60
N GLY A 41 2.81 -5.39 -14.74
CA GLY A 41 3.30 -4.31 -13.88
C GLY A 41 2.81 -4.37 -12.42
N GLU A 42 1.79 -5.18 -12.13
CA GLU A 42 1.29 -5.41 -10.77
C GLU A 42 1.79 -6.75 -10.20
N ARG A 43 2.68 -7.47 -10.91
CA ARG A 43 3.34 -8.68 -10.39
C ARG A 43 4.50 -8.36 -9.44
N LEU A 44 5.00 -7.14 -9.48
CA LEU A 44 6.00 -6.63 -8.56
C LEU A 44 5.35 -5.62 -7.61
N PRO A 45 5.96 -5.37 -6.43
CA PRO A 45 5.47 -4.31 -5.59
C PRO A 45 5.48 -2.97 -6.33
N HIS A 46 4.38 -2.23 -6.20
CA HIS A 46 4.13 -1.02 -6.99
C HIS A 46 3.35 0.01 -6.19
N GLN A 47 3.48 1.27 -6.58
CA GLN A 47 2.66 2.35 -6.05
C GLN A 47 1.23 2.29 -6.60
N SER A 48 0.30 2.85 -5.84
CA SER A 48 -1.08 3.03 -6.27
C SER A 48 -1.18 3.82 -7.57
N LYS A 49 -2.24 3.56 -8.33
CA LYS A 49 -2.52 4.29 -9.57
C LYS A 49 -2.76 5.78 -9.29
N GLU A 50 -3.34 6.11 -8.15
CA GLU A 50 -3.57 7.48 -7.72
C GLU A 50 -2.24 8.22 -7.48
N ALA A 51 -1.27 7.59 -6.81
CA ALA A 51 0.06 8.18 -6.60
C ALA A 51 0.78 8.42 -7.93
N LEU A 52 0.73 7.43 -8.84
CA LEU A 52 1.37 7.53 -10.15
C LEU A 52 0.74 8.58 -11.07
N LYS A 53 -0.58 8.79 -10.96
CA LYS A 53 -1.31 9.79 -11.76
C LYS A 53 -1.17 11.21 -11.22
N ASN A 54 -0.96 11.36 -9.91
CA ASN A 54 -0.97 12.63 -9.20
C ASN A 54 0.32 12.77 -8.36
N PRO A 55 1.51 12.73 -8.98
CA PRO A 55 2.77 12.69 -8.25
C PRO A 55 3.06 13.99 -7.48
N ALA A 56 2.58 15.14 -7.97
CA ALA A 56 2.75 16.42 -7.31
C ALA A 56 1.90 16.50 -6.03
N GLU A 57 0.64 16.06 -6.10
CA GLU A 57 -0.26 15.98 -4.94
C GLU A 57 0.27 14.99 -3.90
N TYR A 58 0.73 13.81 -4.33
CA TYR A 58 1.35 12.84 -3.44
C TYR A 58 2.57 13.42 -2.71
N ALA A 59 3.48 14.09 -3.43
CA ALA A 59 4.66 14.71 -2.84
C ALA A 59 4.29 15.84 -1.86
N GLY A 60 3.35 16.71 -2.23
CA GLY A 60 2.90 17.81 -1.37
C GLY A 60 2.23 17.33 -0.08
N LEU A 61 1.41 16.27 -0.16
CA LEU A 61 0.81 15.65 1.02
C LEU A 61 1.85 14.93 1.89
N ALA A 62 2.79 14.22 1.27
CA ALA A 62 3.88 13.57 1.98
C ALA A 62 4.72 14.58 2.77
N GLU A 63 5.04 15.73 2.15
CA GLU A 63 5.75 16.82 2.80
C GLU A 63 4.92 17.43 3.93
N ALA A 64 3.66 17.81 3.66
CA ALA A 64 2.78 18.44 4.65
C ALA A 64 2.51 17.57 5.88
N TYR A 65 2.54 16.25 5.74
CA TYR A 65 2.30 15.30 6.82
C TYR A 65 3.58 14.72 7.44
N THR A 66 4.77 15.22 7.09
CA THR A 66 6.06 14.69 7.58
C THR A 66 6.10 14.59 9.10
N ASP A 67 5.87 15.71 9.80
CA ASP A 67 5.93 15.76 11.27
C ASP A 67 4.85 14.88 11.92
N PHE A 68 3.71 14.78 11.25
CA PHE A 68 2.59 13.97 11.70
C PHE A 68 2.87 12.47 11.58
N PHE A 69 3.43 12.02 10.45
CA PHE A 69 3.86 10.65 10.26
C PHE A 69 4.98 10.28 11.24
N GLU A 70 5.91 11.19 11.49
CA GLU A 70 6.96 10.98 12.47
C GLU A 70 6.39 10.82 13.89
N LEU A 71 5.43 11.65 14.28
CA LEU A 71 4.73 11.52 15.56
C LEU A 71 4.04 10.16 15.69
N ILE A 72 3.33 9.72 14.65
CA ILE A 72 2.67 8.39 14.63
C ILE A 72 3.70 7.29 14.75
N ARG A 73 4.82 7.37 14.00
CA ARG A 73 5.89 6.37 14.03
C ARG A 73 6.49 6.23 15.43
N VAL A 74 6.80 7.35 16.07
CA VAL A 74 7.36 7.38 17.44
C VAL A 74 6.36 6.82 18.44
N ALA A 75 5.11 7.26 18.39
CA ALA A 75 4.06 6.76 19.28
C ALA A 75 3.81 5.26 19.07
N PHE A 76 3.70 4.81 17.83
CA PHE A 76 3.44 3.41 17.52
C PHE A 76 4.56 2.51 18.04
N LYS A 77 5.82 2.88 17.79
CA LYS A 77 6.98 2.14 18.32
C LYS A 77 7.03 2.13 19.85
N ALA A 78 6.61 3.22 20.50
CA ALA A 78 6.64 3.32 21.96
C ALA A 78 5.54 2.49 22.64
N TYR A 79 4.34 2.46 22.07
CA TYR A 79 3.17 1.86 22.72
C TYR A 79 2.86 0.43 22.24
N LEU A 80 3.24 0.08 21.00
CA LEU A 80 3.00 -1.24 20.40
C LEU A 80 4.24 -1.72 19.63
N PRO A 81 5.38 -1.95 20.34
CA PRO A 81 6.65 -2.27 19.70
C PRO A 81 6.62 -3.57 18.88
N ASP A 82 5.89 -4.60 19.34
CA ASP A 82 5.81 -5.89 18.65
C ASP A 82 5.05 -5.76 17.31
N ASP A 83 3.91 -5.07 17.32
CA ASP A 83 3.12 -4.78 16.12
C ASP A 83 3.88 -3.86 15.15
N TYR A 84 4.64 -2.90 15.69
CA TYR A 84 5.52 -2.03 14.91
C TYR A 84 6.57 -2.85 14.16
N ASP A 85 7.23 -3.77 14.85
CA ASP A 85 8.24 -4.65 14.25
C ASP A 85 7.65 -5.60 13.21
N GLU A 86 6.44 -6.12 13.43
CA GLU A 86 5.76 -6.95 12.43
C GLU A 86 5.44 -6.15 11.16
N ILE A 87 4.89 -4.94 11.30
CA ILE A 87 4.50 -4.11 10.14
C ILE A 87 5.73 -3.61 9.39
N ARG A 88 6.79 -3.17 10.07
CA ARG A 88 7.96 -2.58 9.38
C ARG A 88 8.66 -3.57 8.45
N ILE A 89 8.63 -4.87 8.76
CA ILE A 89 9.22 -5.91 7.91
C ILE A 89 8.61 -5.86 6.51
N TYR A 90 7.31 -5.63 6.40
CA TYR A 90 6.63 -5.51 5.10
C TYR A 90 7.04 -4.25 4.35
N ALA A 91 7.18 -3.12 5.05
CA ALA A 91 7.64 -1.88 4.44
C ALA A 91 9.11 -1.95 4.00
N GLU A 92 9.97 -2.66 4.74
CA GLU A 92 11.37 -2.88 4.40
C GLU A 92 11.56 -3.89 3.25
N ALA A 93 10.62 -4.81 3.05
CA ALA A 93 10.60 -5.74 1.93
C ALA A 93 10.19 -5.08 0.60
N LEU A 94 9.85 -3.79 0.59
CA LEU A 94 9.56 -3.06 -0.63
C LEU A 94 10.82 -2.96 -1.52
N PRO A 95 10.68 -3.19 -2.84
CA PRO A 95 11.81 -3.29 -3.74
C PRO A 95 12.53 -1.96 -3.86
N LEU A 96 13.85 -2.05 -4.11
CA LEU A 96 14.74 -0.90 -4.29
C LEU A 96 14.83 0.03 -3.06
N GLY A 97 14.47 -0.45 -1.86
CA GLY A 97 14.53 0.35 -0.63
C GLY A 97 13.54 1.51 -0.62
N ALA A 98 12.50 1.46 -1.46
CA ALA A 98 11.46 2.47 -1.49
C ALA A 98 10.63 2.40 -0.19
N SER A 99 10.59 3.50 0.56
CA SER A 99 9.76 3.61 1.76
C SER A 99 8.55 4.50 1.49
N SER A 100 7.42 4.13 2.08
CA SER A 100 6.27 5.02 2.22
C SER A 100 6.64 6.23 3.10
N PRO A 101 6.14 7.45 2.82
CA PRO A 101 6.24 8.59 3.72
C PRO A 101 5.65 8.32 5.10
N ALA A 102 4.68 7.40 5.18
CA ALA A 102 4.03 6.99 6.42
C ALA A 102 4.69 5.77 7.08
N TYR A 103 5.99 5.53 6.87
CA TYR A 103 6.71 4.40 7.48
C TYR A 103 6.46 4.33 9.01
N PRO A 104 6.12 3.15 9.57
CA PRO A 104 6.28 1.80 9.00
C PRO A 104 5.11 1.34 8.13
N PHE A 105 4.07 2.15 7.94
CA PHE A 105 2.93 1.76 7.11
C PHE A 105 3.28 1.81 5.63
N GLY A 106 2.71 0.90 4.83
CA GLY A 106 2.93 0.85 3.38
C GLY A 106 2.34 2.03 2.59
N GLY A 107 1.59 2.92 3.24
CA GLY A 107 0.93 4.04 2.58
C GLY A 107 0.03 4.83 3.52
N PHE A 108 -0.68 5.80 2.95
CA PHE A 108 -1.72 6.56 3.63
C PHE A 108 -2.92 6.79 2.70
N VAL A 109 -4.08 7.07 3.28
CA VAL A 109 -5.32 7.36 2.56
C VAL A 109 -5.90 8.67 3.09
N VAL A 110 -6.28 9.56 2.16
CA VAL A 110 -6.97 10.80 2.52
C VAL A 110 -8.44 10.65 2.14
N ASN A 111 -9.31 10.66 3.15
CA ASN A 111 -10.75 10.60 2.96
C ASN A 111 -11.39 11.97 3.24
N ILE A 112 -12.00 12.59 2.24
CA ILE A 112 -12.69 13.88 2.38
C ILE A 112 -14.20 13.64 2.43
N SER A 113 -14.82 14.19 3.47
CA SER A 113 -16.24 14.03 3.79
C SER A 113 -16.63 12.57 4.01
N ALA A 114 -15.72 11.73 4.51
CA ALA A 114 -15.88 10.29 4.59
C ALA A 114 -17.11 9.85 5.41
N CYS A 115 -17.85 8.87 4.89
CA CYS A 115 -18.76 8.05 5.68
C CYS A 115 -18.67 6.62 5.13
N SER A 116 -18.05 5.72 5.88
CA SER A 116 -17.94 4.30 5.54
C SER A 116 -18.85 3.48 6.44
N TRP A 117 -19.39 2.39 5.88
CA TRP A 117 -20.01 1.35 6.70
C TRP A 117 -18.94 0.63 7.50
N ALA A 118 -19.32 -0.01 8.60
CA ALA A 118 -18.41 -0.90 9.32
C ALA A 118 -17.89 -1.99 8.38
N HIS A 119 -16.57 -2.01 8.16
CA HIS A 119 -15.88 -2.98 7.33
C HIS A 119 -14.49 -3.27 7.90
N ARG A 120 -13.86 -4.32 7.39
CA ARG A 120 -12.45 -4.62 7.62
C ARG A 120 -11.71 -4.36 6.33
N ASP A 121 -10.58 -3.69 6.43
CA ASP A 121 -9.64 -3.58 5.32
C ASP A 121 -8.94 -4.94 5.13
N GLU A 122 -9.49 -5.78 4.25
CA GLU A 122 -8.86 -7.04 3.80
C GLU A 122 -7.46 -6.80 3.19
N GLY A 123 -7.17 -5.53 2.90
CA GLY A 123 -5.90 -5.07 2.39
C GLY A 123 -4.76 -5.16 3.41
N ASP A 124 -5.07 -5.06 4.68
CA ASP A 124 -4.08 -4.78 5.70
C ASP A 124 -3.53 -6.06 6.32
N LYS A 125 -2.23 -6.02 6.65
CA LYS A 125 -1.56 -7.16 7.27
C LYS A 125 -1.96 -7.35 8.74
N LEU A 126 -2.11 -6.24 9.47
CA LEU A 126 -2.31 -6.24 10.91
C LEU A 126 -3.27 -5.12 11.34
N MET A 127 -2.86 -3.86 11.13
CA MET A 127 -3.67 -2.69 11.50
C MET A 127 -3.39 -1.51 10.58
N CYS A 128 -4.34 -0.57 10.58
CA CYS A 128 -4.20 0.79 10.06
C CYS A 128 -4.34 1.80 11.21
N PHE A 129 -3.69 2.95 11.07
CA PHE A 129 -3.85 4.07 12.00
C PHE A 129 -4.83 5.07 11.39
N VAL A 130 -5.94 5.34 12.09
CA VAL A 130 -6.99 6.25 11.61
C VAL A 130 -7.04 7.49 12.51
N ILE A 131 -6.95 8.66 11.89
CA ILE A 131 -7.07 9.96 12.56
C ILE A 131 -8.24 10.71 11.93
N PRO A 132 -9.25 11.13 12.73
CA PRO A 132 -10.40 11.88 12.25
C PRO A 132 -10.07 13.27 11.70
#